data_AF-A0A7J3KRN8-F1
#
_entry.id   AF-A0A7J3KRN8-F1
#
_cell.length_a   1.000
_cell.length_b   1.000
_cell.length_c   1.000
_cell.angle_alpha   90.00
_cell.angle_beta   90.00
_cell.angle_gamma   90.00
#
_symmetry.space_group_name_H-M   'P 1'
#
loop_
_entity.id
_entity.type
_entity.pdbx_description
1 polymer ?
#
loop_
_entity_poly.entity_id
_entity_poly.type
_entity_poly.pdbx_seq_one_letter_code
_entity_poly.pdbx_strand_id
1 'polypeptide(L)'
;MISRGFMVRGEAVNWFREARADLERARRALRDRDWALSTFMSQQACEKAFKAVYIGVLRVRPRRGHDLVALYRGLSNVLSLDGWIVERLPEVSQYYTIARYPNAGLEVPSESISEEQARRALEVAEEVIRIAGSIFEGST
;
A
#
# COMPACT_ATOMS: atom_id res chain seq x y z
N MET A 1 -30.19 -11.33 0.89
CA MET A 1 -29.64 -10.68 2.11
C MET A 1 -28.84 -11.72 2.89
N ILE A 2 -27.51 -11.69 2.80
CA ILE A 2 -26.64 -12.48 3.69
C ILE A 2 -25.79 -11.47 4.45
N SER A 3 -26.31 -11.02 5.60
CA SER A 3 -25.50 -10.39 6.64
C SER A 3 -24.76 -11.51 7.37
N ARG A 4 -23.60 -11.91 6.83
CA ARG A 4 -22.58 -12.62 7.62
C ARG A 4 -21.62 -11.55 8.09
N GLY A 5 -21.76 -11.12 9.33
CA GLY A 5 -20.75 -10.30 10.00
C GLY A 5 -19.44 -11.08 10.03
N PHE A 6 -18.56 -10.81 9.07
CA PHE A 6 -17.20 -11.33 9.07
C PHE A 6 -16.44 -10.63 10.17
N MET A 7 -16.33 -11.26 11.34
CA MET A 7 -15.42 -10.77 12.37
C MET A 7 -13.99 -10.86 11.82
N VAL A 8 -13.40 -9.70 11.57
CA VAL A 8 -12.02 -9.57 11.10
C VAL A 8 -11.06 -9.97 12.23
N ARG A 9 -10.00 -10.71 11.90
CA ARG A 9 -8.96 -11.09 12.88
C ARG A 9 -8.27 -9.83 13.41
N GLY A 10 -8.08 -9.73 14.73
CA GLY A 10 -7.39 -8.59 15.36
C GLY A 10 -5.98 -8.33 14.79
N GLU A 11 -5.27 -9.38 14.36
CA GLU A 11 -4.00 -9.26 13.64
C GLU A 11 -4.15 -8.43 12.35
N ALA A 12 -5.19 -8.71 11.53
CA ALA A 12 -5.43 -7.96 10.30
C ALA A 12 -5.73 -6.49 10.58
N VAL A 13 -6.43 -6.18 11.67
CA VAL A 13 -6.69 -4.80 12.11
C VAL A 13 -5.37 -4.09 12.47
N ASN A 14 -4.44 -4.78 13.13
CA ASN A 14 -3.12 -4.21 13.44
C ASN A 14 -2.31 -3.92 12.18
N TRP A 15 -2.32 -4.83 11.19
CA TRP A 15 -1.69 -4.60 9.89
C TRP A 15 -2.30 -3.38 9.17
N PHE A 16 -3.62 -3.25 9.17
CA PHE A 16 -4.29 -2.12 8.53
C PHE A 16 -4.04 -0.78 9.26
N ARG A 17 -3.98 -0.78 10.60
CA ARG A 17 -3.59 0.39 11.39
C ARG A 17 -2.17 0.87 11.04
N GLU A 18 -1.24 -0.07 10.88
CA GLU A 18 0.13 0.26 10.46
C GLU A 18 0.17 0.78 9.02
N ALA A 19 -0.65 0.24 8.12
CA ALA A 19 -0.80 0.74 6.76
C ALA A 19 -1.27 2.22 6.74
N ARG A 20 -2.23 2.57 7.61
CA ARG A 20 -2.67 3.97 7.79
C ARG A 20 -1.57 4.86 8.38
N ALA A 21 -0.79 4.35 9.32
CA ALA A 21 0.35 5.08 9.88
C ALA A 21 1.41 5.37 8.82
N ASP A 22 1.68 4.42 7.90
CA ASP A 22 2.57 4.64 6.76
C ASP A 22 2.03 5.66 5.78
N LEU A 23 0.72 5.66 5.51
CA LEU A 23 0.11 6.70 4.68
C LEU A 23 0.33 8.10 5.28
N GLU A 24 0.16 8.25 6.60
CA GLU A 24 0.46 9.51 7.29
C GLU A 24 1.94 9.88 7.24
N ARG A 25 2.85 8.90 7.30
CA ARG A 25 4.29 9.12 7.09
C ARG A 25 4.58 9.61 5.68
N ALA A 26 3.94 9.02 4.65
CA ALA A 26 4.07 9.46 3.27
C ALA A 26 3.59 10.91 3.08
N ARG A 27 2.42 11.26 3.64
CA ARG A 27 1.90 12.64 3.62
C ARG A 27 2.84 13.65 4.27
N ARG A 28 3.47 13.30 5.40
CA ARG A 28 4.47 14.16 6.05
C ARG A 28 5.71 14.33 5.17
N ALA A 29 6.26 13.22 4.68
CA ALA A 29 7.43 13.25 3.81
C ALA A 29 7.21 14.10 2.55
N LEU A 30 6.02 14.01 1.92
CA LEU A 30 5.66 14.88 0.80
C LEU A 30 5.67 16.37 1.18
N ARG A 31 5.10 16.74 2.33
CA ARG A 31 5.12 18.13 2.81
C ARG A 31 6.54 18.63 3.10
N ASP A 32 7.38 17.76 3.64
CA ASP A 32 8.77 18.04 3.99
C ASP A 32 9.71 17.98 2.77
N ARG A 33 9.17 17.72 1.57
CA ARG A 33 9.91 17.58 0.30
C ARG A 33 10.87 16.39 0.25
N ASP A 34 10.65 15.40 1.11
CA ASP A 34 11.35 14.12 1.06
C ASP A 34 10.60 13.15 0.13
N TRP A 35 10.84 13.31 -1.17
CA TRP A 35 10.15 12.56 -2.23
C TRP A 35 10.46 11.06 -2.18
N ALA A 36 11.70 10.71 -1.85
CA ALA A 36 12.14 9.33 -1.72
C ALA A 36 11.43 8.64 -0.55
N LEU A 37 11.38 9.28 0.63
CA LEU A 37 10.65 8.73 1.76
C LEU A 37 9.14 8.67 1.49
N SER A 38 8.57 9.68 0.83
CA SER A 38 7.15 9.71 0.47
C SER A 38 6.75 8.53 -0.41
N THR A 39 7.53 8.25 -1.46
CA THR A 39 7.29 7.10 -2.36
C THR A 39 7.47 5.76 -1.64
N PHE A 40 8.51 5.63 -0.81
CA PHE A 40 8.73 4.42 -0.02
C PHE A 40 7.58 4.14 0.96
N MET A 41 7.15 5.15 1.71
CA MET A 41 6.05 5.01 2.67
C MET A 41 4.70 4.75 1.98
N SER A 42 4.50 5.31 0.78
CA SER A 42 3.33 5.00 -0.05
C SER A 42 3.32 3.52 -0.45
N GLN A 43 4.47 2.97 -0.86
CA GLN A 43 4.59 1.54 -1.15
C GLN A 43 4.30 0.67 0.09
N GLN A 44 4.84 1.05 1.26
CA GLN A 44 4.60 0.33 2.51
C GLN A 44 3.12 0.35 2.94
N ALA A 45 2.44 1.49 2.78
CA ALA A 45 1.01 1.61 3.04
C ALA A 45 0.21 0.62 2.18
N CYS A 46 0.45 0.58 0.86
CA CYS A 46 -0.19 -0.37 -0.05
C CYS A 46 0.08 -1.82 0.35
N GLU A 47 1.34 -2.16 0.62
CA GLU A 47 1.74 -3.52 0.97
C GLU A 47 1.05 -4.01 2.24
N LYS A 48 1.08 -3.20 3.30
CA LYS A 48 0.48 -3.57 4.58
C LYS A 48 -1.04 -3.64 4.49
N ALA A 49 -1.68 -2.78 3.69
CA ALA A 49 -3.10 -2.86 3.40
C ALA A 49 -3.48 -4.19 2.71
N PHE A 50 -2.76 -4.58 1.65
CA PHE A 50 -3.01 -5.86 0.99
C PHE A 50 -2.75 -7.05 1.91
N LYS A 51 -1.68 -7.02 2.70
CA LYS A 51 -1.38 -8.06 3.70
C LYS A 51 -2.48 -8.16 4.76
N ALA A 52 -3.06 -7.04 5.19
CA ALA A 52 -4.22 -7.04 6.07
C ALA A 52 -5.40 -7.78 5.43
N VAL A 53 -5.69 -7.56 4.14
CA VAL A 53 -6.80 -8.23 3.43
C VAL A 53 -6.56 -9.75 3.33
N TYR A 54 -5.33 -10.19 3.05
CA TYR A 54 -4.99 -11.62 3.08
C TYR A 54 -5.31 -12.27 4.45
N ILE A 55 -4.95 -11.60 5.54
CA ILE A 55 -5.12 -12.13 6.90
C ILE A 55 -6.60 -12.06 7.33
N GLY A 56 -7.27 -10.96 7.04
CA GLY A 56 -8.63 -10.67 7.50
C GLY A 56 -9.72 -11.38 6.69
N VAL A 57 -9.59 -11.37 5.36
CA VAL A 57 -10.61 -11.87 4.44
C VAL A 57 -10.29 -13.30 3.99
N LEU A 58 -9.11 -13.50 3.41
CA LEU A 58 -8.71 -14.83 2.91
C LEU A 58 -8.27 -15.79 4.02
N ARG A 59 -7.99 -15.27 5.22
CA ARG A 59 -7.55 -16.03 6.41
C ARG A 59 -6.27 -16.83 6.21
N VAL A 60 -5.45 -16.45 5.23
CA VAL A 60 -4.14 -17.05 4.93
C VAL A 60 -3.01 -16.07 5.25
N ARG A 61 -1.81 -16.59 5.41
CA ARG A 61 -0.63 -15.73 5.48
C ARG A 61 -0.33 -15.16 4.10
N PRO A 62 -0.03 -13.86 3.98
CA PRO A 62 0.39 -13.29 2.71
C PRO A 62 1.73 -13.89 2.27
N ARG A 63 1.98 -13.85 0.96
CA ARG A 63 3.29 -14.24 0.41
C ARG A 63 4.40 -13.40 1.02
N ARG A 64 5.57 -14.01 1.21
CA ARG A 64 6.81 -13.28 1.53
C ARG A 64 7.22 -12.49 0.29
N GLY A 65 7.41 -11.19 0.44
CA GLY A 65 7.75 -10.27 -0.66
C GLY A 65 7.07 -8.90 -0.52
N HIS A 66 7.38 -8.05 -1.50
CA HIS A 66 7.01 -6.62 -1.55
C HIS A 66 6.39 -6.21 -2.90
N ASP A 67 6.18 -7.20 -3.79
CA ASP A 67 5.58 -6.98 -5.10
C ASP A 67 4.07 -6.71 -4.94
N LEU A 68 3.68 -5.45 -5.15
CA LEU A 68 2.29 -5.02 -5.03
C LEU A 68 1.38 -5.62 -6.10
N VAL A 69 1.90 -5.87 -7.30
CA VAL A 69 1.14 -6.49 -8.40
C VAL A 69 0.84 -7.94 -8.05
N ALA A 70 1.83 -8.67 -7.56
CA ALA A 70 1.67 -10.06 -7.14
C ALA A 70 0.73 -10.20 -5.94
N LEU A 71 0.81 -9.28 -4.97
CA LEU A 71 -0.11 -9.22 -3.83
C LEU A 71 -1.53 -8.92 -4.31
N TYR A 72 -1.74 -7.90 -5.13
CA TYR A 72 -3.07 -7.55 -5.60
C TYR A 72 -3.70 -8.66 -6.47
N ARG A 73 -2.92 -9.31 -7.33
CA ARG A 73 -3.41 -10.42 -8.16
C ARG A 73 -4.04 -11.55 -7.34
N GLY A 74 -3.51 -11.84 -6.15
CA GLY A 74 -4.10 -12.86 -5.27
C GLY A 74 -5.26 -12.35 -4.41
N LEU A 75 -5.61 -11.07 -4.52
CA LEU A 75 -6.73 -10.42 -3.84
C LEU A 75 -7.85 -9.99 -4.79
N SER A 76 -7.65 -10.04 -6.11
CA SER A 76 -8.56 -9.43 -7.10
C SER A 76 -9.98 -10.01 -7.10
N ASN A 77 -10.19 -11.16 -6.46
CA ASN A 77 -11.52 -11.77 -6.26
C ASN A 77 -12.25 -11.26 -5.01
N VAL A 78 -11.55 -10.58 -4.10
CA VAL A 78 -12.09 -10.08 -2.82
C VAL A 78 -11.85 -8.59 -2.58
N LEU A 79 -10.96 -7.97 -3.35
CA LEU A 79 -10.64 -6.55 -3.31
C LEU A 79 -10.64 -6.04 -4.75
N SER A 80 -11.51 -5.07 -5.04
CA SER A 80 -11.62 -4.45 -6.35
C SER A 80 -10.94 -3.08 -6.32
N LEU A 81 -9.90 -2.89 -7.13
CA LEU A 81 -9.26 -1.60 -7.37
C LEU A 81 -9.67 -1.04 -8.73
N ASP A 82 -9.75 0.28 -8.83
CA ASP A 82 -9.97 0.97 -10.10
C ASP A 82 -8.81 0.73 -11.08
N GLY A 83 -9.09 0.69 -12.38
CA GLY A 83 -8.11 0.32 -13.41
C GLY A 83 -6.82 1.15 -13.37
N TRP A 84 -6.95 2.46 -13.17
CA TRP A 84 -5.79 3.36 -13.09
C TRP A 84 -4.89 3.07 -11.87
N ILE A 85 -5.46 2.59 -10.76
CA ILE A 85 -4.69 2.15 -9.58
C ILE A 85 -3.88 0.92 -9.95
N VAL A 86 -4.53 -0.06 -10.59
CA VAL A 86 -3.91 -1.31 -11.03
C VAL A 86 -2.74 -1.05 -11.99
N GLU A 87 -2.92 -0.12 -12.94
CA GLU A 87 -1.89 0.31 -13.88
C GLU A 87 -0.67 0.95 -13.19
N ARG A 88 -0.87 1.59 -12.03
CA ARG A 88 0.20 2.25 -11.27
C ARG A 88 0.89 1.37 -10.23
N LEU A 89 0.31 0.21 -9.87
CA LEU A 89 0.95 -0.72 -8.93
C LEU A 89 2.40 -1.11 -9.29
N PRO A 90 2.78 -1.36 -10.56
CA PRO A 90 4.17 -1.63 -10.91
C PRO A 90 5.11 -0.48 -10.54
N GLU A 91 4.72 0.77 -10.83
CA GLU A 91 5.48 1.97 -10.49
C GLU A 91 5.61 2.11 -8.97
N VAL A 92 4.53 1.89 -8.21
CA VAL A 92 4.60 2.01 -6.75
C VAL A 92 5.41 0.87 -6.14
N SER A 93 5.34 -0.33 -6.72
CA SER A 93 6.01 -1.52 -6.20
C SER A 93 7.54 -1.42 -6.22
N GLN A 94 8.13 -0.77 -7.24
CA GLN A 94 9.59 -0.62 -7.33
C GLN A 94 10.16 0.27 -6.22
N TYR A 95 9.38 1.20 -5.65
CA TYR A 95 9.83 2.10 -4.58
C TYR A 95 10.19 1.38 -3.28
N TYR A 96 9.78 0.11 -3.13
CA TYR A 96 10.34 -0.72 -2.07
C TYR A 96 11.88 -0.73 -2.14
N THR A 97 12.48 -0.84 -3.33
CA THR A 97 13.93 -0.93 -3.48
C THR A 97 14.55 0.40 -3.88
N ILE A 98 14.03 1.03 -4.94
CA ILE A 98 14.72 2.14 -5.61
C ILE A 98 14.76 3.43 -4.79
N ALA A 99 13.82 3.60 -3.85
CA ALA A 99 13.76 4.79 -3.00
C ALA A 99 14.77 4.76 -1.84
N ARG A 100 15.45 3.63 -1.60
CA ARG A 100 16.31 3.42 -0.43
C ARG A 100 17.79 3.25 -0.75
N TYR A 101 18.09 2.62 -1.88
CA TYR A 101 19.45 2.20 -2.18
C TYR A 101 19.98 2.92 -3.43
N PRO A 102 21.12 3.63 -3.31
CA PRO A 102 21.93 4.00 -4.45
C PRO A 102 22.21 2.79 -5.35
N ASN A 103 22.25 3.01 -6.66
CA ASN A 103 22.53 2.01 -7.69
C ASN A 103 21.53 0.86 -7.80
N ALA A 104 20.34 0.96 -7.17
CA ALA A 104 19.25 0.01 -7.35
C ALA A 104 18.26 0.44 -8.46
N GLY A 105 18.74 1.23 -9.43
CA GLY A 105 17.94 1.85 -10.49
C GLY A 105 18.07 3.38 -10.53
N LEU A 106 18.47 4.00 -9.41
CA LEU A 106 18.77 5.43 -9.29
C LEU A 106 20.16 5.61 -8.67
N GLU A 107 20.92 6.61 -9.11
CA GLU A 107 22.26 6.90 -8.55
C GLU A 107 22.15 7.42 -7.12
N VAL A 108 21.34 8.46 -6.91
CA VAL A 108 20.99 9.00 -5.59
C VAL A 108 19.48 9.16 -5.48
N PRO A 109 18.75 8.26 -4.79
CA PRO A 109 17.28 8.29 -4.76
C PRO A 109 16.68 9.60 -4.27
N SER A 110 17.28 10.23 -3.25
CA SER A 110 16.83 11.51 -2.69
C SER A 110 16.95 12.70 -3.65
N GLU A 111 17.78 12.59 -4.69
CA GLU A 111 17.96 13.61 -5.72
C GLU A 111 17.22 13.26 -7.02
N SER A 112 17.01 11.97 -7.27
CA SER A 112 16.46 11.46 -8.53
C SER A 112 14.94 11.32 -8.53
N ILE A 113 14.32 11.08 -7.37
CA ILE A 113 12.85 10.95 -7.26
C ILE A 113 12.21 12.35 -7.26
N SER A 114 11.29 12.57 -8.19
CA SER A 114 10.60 13.85 -8.33
C SER A 114 9.38 13.99 -7.41
N GLU A 115 8.96 15.25 -7.20
CA GLU A 115 7.71 15.56 -6.51
C GLU A 115 6.49 14.91 -7.20
N GLU A 116 6.48 14.85 -8.53
CA GLU A 116 5.40 14.24 -9.30
C GLU A 116 5.30 12.73 -9.05
N GLN A 117 6.43 12.03 -8.99
CA GLN A 117 6.50 10.61 -8.61
C GLN A 117 5.96 10.40 -7.19
N ALA A 118 6.36 11.27 -6.25
CA ALA A 118 5.87 11.21 -4.88
C ALA A 118 4.36 11.45 -4.76
N ARG A 119 3.81 12.42 -5.52
CA ARG A 119 2.36 12.67 -5.57
C ARG A 119 1.59 11.49 -6.14
N ARG A 120 2.02 10.93 -7.27
CA ARG A 120 1.34 9.75 -7.88
C ARG A 120 1.38 8.53 -6.98
N ALA A 121 2.52 8.26 -6.34
CA ALA A 121 2.62 7.15 -5.39
C ALA A 121 1.71 7.34 -4.18
N LEU A 122 1.65 8.57 -3.65
CA LEU A 122 0.75 8.90 -2.54
C LEU A 122 -0.71 8.73 -2.94
N GLU A 123 -1.12 9.24 -4.10
CA GLU A 123 -2.50 9.12 -4.60
C GLU A 123 -2.95 7.66 -4.69
N VAL A 124 -2.09 6.78 -5.21
CA VAL A 124 -2.34 5.33 -5.22
C VAL A 124 -2.51 4.77 -3.80
N ALA A 125 -1.63 5.16 -2.87
CA ALA A 125 -1.70 4.69 -1.49
C ALA A 125 -2.96 5.17 -0.76
N GLU A 126 -3.40 6.41 -1.00
CA GLU A 126 -4.64 6.95 -0.45
C GLU A 126 -5.84 6.13 -0.89
N GLU A 127 -5.92 5.80 -2.17
CA GLU A 127 -7.04 5.05 -2.73
C GLU A 127 -7.02 3.57 -2.32
N VAL A 128 -5.84 2.95 -2.27
CA VAL A 128 -5.69 1.59 -1.73
C VAL A 128 -6.14 1.53 -0.27
N ILE A 129 -5.73 2.50 0.56
CA ILE A 129 -6.14 2.57 1.97
C ILE A 129 -7.64 2.80 2.09
N ARG A 130 -8.22 3.70 1.29
CA ARG A 130 -9.67 3.98 1.27
C ARG A 130 -10.47 2.72 0.93
N ILE A 131 -10.09 2.03 -0.14
CA ILE A 131 -10.79 0.82 -0.61
C ILE A 131 -10.64 -0.32 0.40
N ALA A 132 -9.42 -0.59 0.87
CA ALA A 132 -9.18 -1.63 1.88
C ALA A 132 -9.88 -1.30 3.21
N GLY A 133 -9.96 -0.03 3.59
CA GLY A 133 -10.61 0.44 4.82
C GLY A 133 -12.09 0.06 4.91
N SER A 134 -12.80 -0.02 3.78
CA SER A 134 -14.20 -0.48 3.75
C SER A 134 -14.39 -1.89 4.33
N ILE A 135 -13.34 -2.73 4.32
CA ILE A 135 -13.34 -4.09 4.89
C ILE A 135 -13.15 -4.04 6.42
N PHE A 136 -12.34 -3.11 6.90
CA PHE A 136 -11.88 -3.07 8.30
C PHE A 136 -12.69 -2.14 9.18
N GLU A 137 -13.26 -1.08 8.62
CA GLU A 137 -13.97 -0.02 9.36
C GLU A 137 -15.48 -0.33 9.52
N GLY A 138 -16.03 -1.23 8.70
CA GLY A 138 -17.42 -1.73 8.82
C GLY A 138 -17.62 -2.86 9.85
N SER A 139 -16.62 -3.16 10.68
CA SER A 139 -16.62 -4.26 11.66
C SER A 139 -16.73 -3.82 13.12
N THR A 140 -17.04 -2.54 13.38
CA THR A 140 -17.31 -1.99 14.72
C THR A 140 -18.81 -1.79 14.88
#